data_AF-A0A161ZQP3-F1
#
_entry.id   AF-A0A161ZQP3-F1
#
_cell.length_a   1.000
_cell.length_b   1.000
_cell.length_c   1.000
_cell.angle_alpha   90.00
_cell.angle_beta   90.00
_cell.angle_gamma   90.00
#
_symmetry.space_group_name_H-M   'P 1'
#
loop_
_entity.id
_entity.type
_entity.pdbx_description
1 polymer ?
#
loop_
_entity_poly.entity_id
_entity_poly.type
_entity_poly.pdbx_seq_one_letter_code
_entity_poly.pdbx_strand_id
1 'polypeptide(L)'
;MVKTGDDDGDDLTNKKEIKLGTNVTSKDTDKDGLEDGEEVNNYGTNATKADTDGDGLRDRQEISIGSNPTQEDTDADGLSDKREYELGTNVSNADTDGDGLTDVSEVNGTTKPTMADSDKDGLNDSVEVAGATDPMKPDTDEDGLEDGKEKKLGTDPTKADTDGDGLSDGTEQKLGTDPLKRDTDGDGLSDGFEHSFGTNPNSRVLTGGLYLVFLSLLVGMALLVQRNGTEWLPTLLGGESSRDGEPKPEPHLQDGKVTTDADRVLKLLRENGGRLPQGEIIERTGWSKSKVSRLLSKMEDRKQVSKINIGRKNIVILYGQEPGNTNNTSEKPQ
;
A
#
# COMPACT_ATOMS: atom_id res chain seq x y z
N MET A 1 77.66 1.50 -26.39
CA MET A 1 76.73 0.78 -27.28
C MET A 1 75.65 0.21 -26.39
N VAL A 2 74.39 0.63 -26.56
CA VAL A 2 73.27 -0.04 -25.88
C VAL A 2 73.21 -1.44 -26.49
N LYS A 3 73.36 -2.48 -25.68
CA LYS A 3 73.20 -3.86 -26.15
C LYS A 3 71.79 -3.97 -26.74
N THR A 4 71.68 -4.43 -27.98
CA THR A 4 70.39 -4.66 -28.65
C THR A 4 69.82 -6.04 -28.31
N GLY A 5 70.26 -6.62 -27.19
CA GLY A 5 69.80 -7.93 -26.73
C GLY A 5 68.53 -7.82 -25.90
N ASP A 6 68.23 -8.93 -25.26
CA ASP A 6 67.22 -9.14 -24.23
C ASP A 6 68.01 -9.89 -23.12
N ASP A 7 68.46 -9.14 -22.11
CA ASP A 7 69.45 -9.61 -21.13
C ASP A 7 68.81 -10.50 -20.04
N ASP A 8 67.50 -10.40 -19.80
CA ASP A 8 66.76 -11.21 -18.82
C ASP A 8 65.75 -12.19 -19.44
N GLY A 9 65.41 -12.06 -20.72
CA GLY A 9 64.69 -13.06 -21.51
C GLY A 9 63.18 -13.01 -21.32
N ASP A 10 62.61 -11.82 -21.18
CA ASP A 10 61.17 -11.57 -21.04
C ASP A 10 60.49 -11.12 -22.36
N ASP A 11 61.21 -11.21 -23.49
CA ASP A 11 60.79 -10.75 -24.81
C ASP A 11 60.69 -9.20 -24.95
N LEU A 12 61.28 -8.43 -24.04
CA LEU A 12 61.45 -6.97 -24.11
C LEU A 12 62.93 -6.60 -24.31
N THR A 13 63.29 -6.11 -25.50
CA THR A 13 64.70 -5.75 -25.76
C THR A 13 65.23 -4.68 -24.81
N ASN A 14 66.51 -4.74 -24.41
CA ASN A 14 67.15 -3.76 -23.50
C ASN A 14 67.00 -2.30 -23.95
N LYS A 15 66.90 -2.06 -25.27
CA LYS A 15 66.65 -0.71 -25.80
C LYS A 15 65.24 -0.21 -25.49
N LYS A 16 64.22 -1.09 -25.56
CA LYS A 16 62.84 -0.78 -25.19
C LYS A 16 62.74 -0.61 -23.68
N GLU A 17 63.35 -1.50 -22.92
CA GLU A 17 63.36 -1.44 -21.45
C GLU A 17 63.89 -0.10 -20.92
N ILE A 18 65.09 0.31 -21.38
CA ILE A 18 65.68 1.61 -21.01
C ILE A 18 64.76 2.79 -21.37
N LYS A 19 63.96 2.66 -22.44
CA LYS A 19 63.00 3.71 -22.85
C LYS A 19 61.76 3.73 -21.96
N LEU A 20 61.28 2.56 -21.54
CA LEU A 20 60.11 2.40 -20.68
C LEU A 20 60.44 2.58 -19.20
N GLY A 21 61.72 2.52 -18.83
CA GLY A 21 62.18 2.65 -17.45
C GLY A 21 62.22 1.33 -16.70
N THR A 22 62.06 0.20 -17.40
CA THR A 22 62.13 -1.15 -16.82
C THR A 22 63.57 -1.61 -16.65
N ASN A 23 63.76 -2.68 -15.88
CA ASN A 23 65.06 -3.18 -15.47
C ASN A 23 65.56 -4.30 -16.39
N VAL A 24 66.58 -3.96 -17.19
CA VAL A 24 67.29 -4.85 -18.15
C VAL A 24 67.90 -6.15 -17.62
N THR A 25 67.71 -6.47 -16.35
CA THR A 25 68.21 -7.68 -15.70
C THR A 25 67.14 -8.39 -14.86
N SER A 26 65.90 -7.91 -14.88
CA SER A 26 64.79 -8.38 -14.07
C SER A 26 63.54 -8.42 -14.93
N LYS A 27 63.09 -9.63 -15.27
CA LYS A 27 61.91 -9.89 -16.10
C LYS A 27 60.62 -9.26 -15.57
N ASP A 28 60.59 -8.89 -14.30
CA ASP A 28 59.44 -8.31 -13.59
C ASP A 28 60.00 -7.15 -12.73
N THR A 29 59.79 -5.92 -13.20
CA THR A 29 60.38 -4.71 -12.64
C THR A 29 59.65 -4.24 -11.39
N ASP A 30 58.32 -4.30 -11.37
CA ASP A 30 57.49 -3.77 -10.28
C ASP A 30 56.97 -4.82 -9.29
N LYS A 31 57.18 -6.10 -9.59
CA LYS A 31 56.94 -7.25 -8.71
C LYS A 31 55.45 -7.47 -8.41
N ASP A 32 54.60 -7.12 -9.37
CA ASP A 32 53.20 -7.50 -9.38
C ASP A 32 53.04 -8.98 -9.79
N GLY A 33 54.06 -9.51 -10.48
CA GLY A 33 54.24 -10.86 -10.89
C GLY A 33 54.20 -11.03 -12.41
N LEU A 34 53.65 -10.11 -13.21
CA LEU A 34 53.71 -10.12 -14.68
C LEU A 34 55.14 -9.82 -15.15
N GLU A 35 55.50 -10.36 -16.32
CA GLU A 35 56.79 -10.01 -16.92
C GLU A 35 56.67 -8.71 -17.72
N ASP A 36 57.69 -7.85 -17.70
CA ASP A 36 57.65 -6.51 -18.33
C ASP A 36 57.32 -6.61 -19.83
N GLY A 37 57.87 -7.61 -20.50
CA GLY A 37 57.52 -7.92 -21.89
C GLY A 37 56.10 -8.45 -22.08
N GLU A 38 55.52 -9.19 -21.14
CA GLU A 38 54.12 -9.64 -21.19
C GLU A 38 53.16 -8.44 -21.05
N GLU A 39 53.43 -7.57 -20.08
CA GLU A 39 52.70 -6.33 -19.83
C GLU A 39 52.66 -5.43 -21.06
N VAL A 40 53.83 -5.12 -21.62
CA VAL A 40 53.96 -4.16 -22.73
C VAL A 40 53.41 -4.74 -24.04
N ASN A 41 53.63 -6.03 -24.30
CA ASN A 41 53.27 -6.61 -25.60
C ASN A 41 51.83 -7.16 -25.65
N ASN A 42 51.27 -7.63 -24.52
CA ASN A 42 49.98 -8.34 -24.50
C ASN A 42 48.87 -7.55 -23.82
N TYR A 43 49.12 -6.98 -22.63
CA TYR A 43 48.06 -6.34 -21.83
C TYR A 43 48.03 -4.82 -21.93
N GLY A 44 49.11 -4.19 -22.39
CA GLY A 44 49.22 -2.74 -22.50
C GLY A 44 49.35 -2.04 -21.13
N THR A 45 49.71 -2.78 -20.09
CA THR A 45 49.91 -2.28 -18.73
C THR A 45 51.28 -1.59 -18.58
N ASN A 46 51.49 -0.94 -17.44
CA ASN A 46 52.70 -0.23 -17.12
C ASN A 46 53.63 -1.07 -16.24
N ALA A 47 54.61 -1.71 -16.87
CA ALA A 47 55.67 -2.53 -16.26
C ALA A 47 56.59 -1.85 -15.21
N THR A 48 56.26 -0.65 -14.76
CA THR A 48 56.94 0.01 -13.63
C THR A 48 56.01 0.30 -12.47
N LYS A 49 54.75 -0.13 -12.58
CA LYS A 49 53.69 0.07 -11.61
C LYS A 49 52.88 -1.23 -11.49
N ALA A 50 52.97 -1.82 -10.31
CA ALA A 50 52.25 -3.05 -9.99
C ALA A 50 50.70 -2.95 -10.00
N ASP A 51 50.16 -1.78 -10.30
CA ASP A 51 48.75 -1.40 -10.31
C ASP A 51 48.66 -0.23 -11.31
N THR A 52 48.30 -0.54 -12.54
CA THR A 52 48.45 0.36 -13.69
C THR A 52 47.43 1.49 -13.67
N ASP A 53 46.17 1.19 -13.36
CA ASP A 53 45.09 2.17 -13.29
C ASP A 53 44.90 2.77 -11.90
N GLY A 54 45.36 2.12 -10.84
CA GLY A 54 45.35 2.65 -9.49
C GLY A 54 44.08 2.35 -8.70
N ASP A 55 43.26 1.38 -9.11
CA ASP A 55 42.05 0.97 -8.39
C ASP A 55 42.38 0.18 -7.09
N GLY A 56 43.61 -0.32 -6.99
CA GLY A 56 44.16 -1.04 -5.86
C GLY A 56 44.11 -2.57 -5.98
N LEU A 57 43.79 -3.11 -7.14
CA LEU A 57 44.18 -4.43 -7.62
C LEU A 57 45.55 -4.35 -8.29
N ARG A 58 46.17 -5.51 -8.52
CA ARG A 58 47.42 -5.58 -9.30
C ARG A 58 47.09 -6.09 -10.68
N ASP A 59 47.86 -5.67 -11.68
CA ASP A 59 47.63 -6.06 -13.07
C ASP A 59 47.52 -7.59 -13.23
N ARG A 60 48.42 -8.36 -12.58
CA ARG A 60 48.32 -9.84 -12.55
C ARG A 60 46.99 -10.35 -11.97
N GLN A 61 46.50 -9.72 -10.91
CA GLN A 61 45.28 -10.12 -10.21
C GLN A 61 44.04 -9.82 -11.06
N GLU A 62 44.00 -8.67 -11.70
CA GLU A 62 42.92 -8.24 -12.61
C GLU A 62 42.75 -9.20 -13.77
N ILE A 63 43.85 -9.55 -14.44
CA ILE A 63 43.86 -10.57 -15.49
C ILE A 63 43.33 -11.92 -14.98
N SER A 64 43.64 -12.28 -13.72
CA SER A 64 43.18 -13.54 -13.13
C SER A 64 41.68 -13.54 -12.81
N ILE A 65 41.09 -12.40 -12.50
CA ILE A 65 39.65 -12.26 -12.21
C ILE A 65 38.85 -11.88 -13.46
N GLY A 66 39.52 -11.59 -14.58
CA GLY A 66 38.90 -11.26 -15.86
C GLY A 66 38.57 -9.78 -16.02
N SER A 67 39.12 -8.92 -15.16
CA SER A 67 38.97 -7.47 -15.25
C SER A 67 40.07 -6.86 -16.15
N ASN A 68 39.94 -5.58 -16.48
CA ASN A 68 40.84 -4.88 -17.39
C ASN A 68 41.86 -4.05 -16.59
N PRO A 69 43.15 -4.42 -16.59
CA PRO A 69 44.20 -3.77 -15.78
C PRO A 69 44.58 -2.34 -16.19
N THR A 70 43.77 -1.72 -17.05
CA THR A 70 43.98 -0.35 -17.52
C THR A 70 42.76 0.53 -17.28
N GLN A 71 41.75 0.02 -16.59
CA GLN A 71 40.46 0.65 -16.35
C GLN A 71 40.02 0.34 -14.91
N GLU A 72 39.92 1.38 -14.08
CA GLU A 72 39.51 1.24 -12.68
C GLU A 72 38.13 0.58 -12.49
N ASP A 73 37.30 0.56 -13.53
CA ASP A 73 35.93 0.04 -13.59
C ASP A 73 35.73 -0.55 -15.00
N THR A 74 35.77 -1.87 -15.10
CA THR A 74 35.84 -2.62 -16.35
C THR A 74 34.51 -2.64 -17.11
N ASP A 75 33.38 -2.72 -16.42
CA ASP A 75 32.04 -2.75 -17.04
C ASP A 75 31.32 -1.40 -17.05
N ALA A 76 31.93 -0.40 -16.41
CA ALA A 76 31.49 0.99 -16.33
C ALA A 76 30.13 1.17 -15.63
N ASP A 77 29.79 0.32 -14.67
CA ASP A 77 28.59 0.47 -13.85
C ASP A 77 28.74 1.51 -12.73
N GLY A 78 29.98 1.86 -12.37
CA GLY A 78 30.33 2.81 -11.30
C GLY A 78 30.88 2.18 -10.03
N LEU A 79 31.03 0.85 -9.96
CA LEU A 79 31.85 0.13 -8.99
C LEU A 79 33.23 -0.13 -9.59
N SER A 80 34.29 0.15 -8.82
CA SER A 80 35.64 -0.22 -9.24
C SER A 80 35.83 -1.74 -9.20
N ASP A 81 36.68 -2.31 -10.06
CA ASP A 81 36.97 -3.75 -10.12
C ASP A 81 37.37 -4.33 -8.75
N LYS A 82 38.17 -3.58 -7.98
CA LYS A 82 38.50 -3.93 -6.59
C LYS A 82 37.29 -4.10 -5.70
N ARG A 83 36.33 -3.18 -5.81
CA ARG A 83 35.13 -3.16 -4.98
C ARG A 83 34.23 -4.33 -5.32
N GLU A 84 34.11 -4.62 -6.61
CA GLU A 84 33.39 -5.79 -7.09
C GLU A 84 34.03 -7.10 -6.61
N TYR A 85 35.36 -7.19 -6.70
CA TYR A 85 36.11 -8.33 -6.16
C TYR A 85 35.87 -8.54 -4.64
N GLU A 86 35.77 -7.46 -3.85
CA GLU A 86 35.43 -7.53 -2.43
C GLU A 86 33.98 -7.96 -2.17
N LEU A 87 33.05 -7.56 -3.03
CA LEU A 87 31.63 -7.88 -2.94
C LEU A 87 31.30 -9.26 -3.51
N GLY A 88 32.19 -9.82 -4.33
CA GLY A 88 31.96 -11.06 -5.07
C GLY A 88 31.02 -10.88 -6.26
N THR A 89 30.92 -9.66 -6.80
CA THR A 89 30.22 -9.39 -8.06
C THR A 89 31.12 -9.69 -9.25
N ASN A 90 30.55 -9.65 -10.45
CA ASN A 90 31.25 -9.93 -11.69
C ASN A 90 31.78 -8.64 -12.31
N VAL A 91 33.09 -8.45 -12.20
CA VAL A 91 33.90 -7.34 -12.77
C VAL A 91 33.72 -7.01 -14.25
N SER A 92 32.94 -7.79 -14.99
CA SER A 92 32.71 -7.59 -16.42
C SER A 92 31.23 -7.53 -16.77
N ASN A 93 30.37 -7.43 -15.76
CA ASN A 93 28.92 -7.47 -15.90
C ASN A 93 28.22 -6.61 -14.85
N ALA A 94 27.76 -5.44 -15.29
CA ALA A 94 27.15 -4.40 -14.48
C ALA A 94 25.89 -4.81 -13.68
N ASP A 95 25.33 -6.00 -13.93
CA ASP A 95 24.16 -6.58 -13.28
C ASP A 95 24.45 -8.07 -13.06
N THR A 96 25.08 -8.38 -11.93
CA THR A 96 25.71 -9.68 -11.67
C THR A 96 24.70 -10.83 -11.61
N ASP A 97 23.53 -10.60 -11.03
CA ASP A 97 22.48 -11.62 -10.91
C ASP A 97 21.42 -11.57 -12.01
N GLY A 98 21.44 -10.53 -12.85
CA GLY A 98 20.63 -10.41 -14.05
C GLY A 98 19.18 -10.06 -13.75
N ASP A 99 18.91 -9.39 -12.64
CA ASP A 99 17.56 -9.04 -12.22
C ASP A 99 17.04 -7.76 -12.87
N GLY A 100 17.94 -6.91 -13.40
CA GLY A 100 17.65 -5.62 -14.03
C GLY A 100 18.08 -4.39 -13.21
N LEU A 101 18.58 -4.55 -11.99
CA LEU A 101 19.30 -3.53 -11.22
C LEU A 101 20.80 -3.67 -11.47
N THR A 102 21.52 -2.55 -11.47
CA THR A 102 22.99 -2.62 -11.57
C THR A 102 23.60 -2.90 -10.20
N ASP A 103 24.76 -3.53 -10.17
CA ASP A 103 25.46 -3.86 -8.92
C ASP A 103 25.68 -2.58 -8.07
N VAL A 104 26.07 -1.47 -8.68
CA VAL A 104 26.18 -0.18 -7.99
C VAL A 104 24.86 0.29 -7.37
N SER A 105 23.72 0.02 -8.03
CA SER A 105 22.40 0.46 -7.57
C SER A 105 22.00 -0.31 -6.33
N GLU A 106 22.28 -1.61 -6.33
CA GLU A 106 21.96 -2.50 -5.22
C GLU A 106 22.88 -2.30 -4.03
N VAL A 107 24.18 -2.07 -4.25
CA VAL A 107 25.14 -1.70 -3.19
C VAL A 107 24.71 -0.43 -2.47
N ASN A 108 24.14 0.53 -3.20
CA ASN A 108 23.60 1.77 -2.63
C ASN A 108 22.17 1.62 -2.09
N GLY A 109 21.50 0.52 -2.44
CA GLY A 109 20.13 0.19 -2.08
C GLY A 109 20.05 -0.75 -0.88
N THR A 110 18.99 -1.54 -0.84
CA THR A 110 18.71 -2.53 0.21
C THR A 110 18.90 -3.98 -0.25
N THR A 111 18.97 -4.19 -1.56
CA THR A 111 19.06 -5.49 -2.22
C THR A 111 20.50 -5.97 -2.30
N LYS A 112 20.73 -7.12 -2.94
CA LYS A 112 22.06 -7.71 -3.05
C LYS A 112 22.38 -7.98 -4.51
N PRO A 113 23.51 -7.45 -5.04
CA PRO A 113 24.05 -7.70 -6.39
C PRO A 113 24.15 -9.14 -6.89
N THR A 114 23.97 -10.12 -6.00
CA THR A 114 24.23 -11.54 -6.26
C THR A 114 22.97 -12.39 -6.05
N MET A 115 21.82 -11.75 -5.85
CA MET A 115 20.55 -12.36 -5.52
C MET A 115 19.38 -11.59 -6.16
N ALA A 116 18.98 -12.06 -7.34
CA ALA A 116 17.95 -11.43 -8.15
C ALA A 116 16.56 -11.31 -7.50
N ASP A 117 16.30 -12.08 -6.44
CA ASP A 117 15.05 -12.12 -5.67
C ASP A 117 15.47 -12.28 -4.19
N SER A 118 15.54 -11.14 -3.51
CA SER A 118 16.15 -11.01 -2.20
C SER A 118 15.32 -11.64 -1.08
N ASP A 119 14.00 -11.58 -1.18
CA ASP A 119 13.08 -12.10 -0.18
C ASP A 119 12.46 -13.47 -0.53
N LYS A 120 12.58 -13.88 -1.79
CA LYS A 120 12.25 -15.20 -2.34
C LYS A 120 10.76 -15.44 -2.52
N ASP A 121 10.01 -14.40 -2.82
CA ASP A 121 8.58 -14.47 -3.11
C ASP A 121 8.28 -14.83 -4.59
N GLY A 122 9.32 -14.79 -5.44
CA GLY A 122 9.27 -15.09 -6.86
C GLY A 122 9.05 -13.88 -7.78
N LEU A 123 9.27 -12.65 -7.29
CA LEU A 123 9.53 -11.44 -8.07
C LEU A 123 11.02 -11.12 -8.01
N ASN A 124 11.51 -10.48 -9.08
CA ASN A 124 12.86 -9.94 -9.05
C ASN A 124 12.86 -8.59 -8.35
N ASP A 125 13.94 -8.24 -7.66
CA ASP A 125 14.05 -7.00 -6.88
C ASP A 125 13.79 -5.76 -7.77
N SER A 126 14.27 -5.77 -9.02
CA SER A 126 14.02 -4.70 -10.00
C SER A 126 12.52 -4.47 -10.29
N VAL A 127 11.73 -5.54 -10.30
CA VAL A 127 10.28 -5.51 -10.54
C VAL A 127 9.56 -4.92 -9.34
N GLU A 128 10.04 -5.22 -8.15
CA GLU A 128 9.47 -4.78 -6.89
C GLU A 128 9.76 -3.30 -6.63
N VAL A 129 11.01 -2.88 -6.82
CA VAL A 129 11.42 -1.47 -6.77
C VAL A 129 10.58 -0.61 -7.74
N ALA A 130 10.27 -1.14 -8.93
CA ALA A 130 9.39 -0.47 -9.89
C ALA A 130 7.89 -0.58 -9.55
N GLY A 131 7.48 -1.67 -8.89
CA GLY A 131 6.11 -2.02 -8.54
C GLY A 131 5.59 -1.42 -7.23
N ALA A 132 6.46 -0.74 -6.48
CA ALA A 132 6.19 -0.21 -5.14
C ALA A 132 5.88 -1.29 -4.09
N THR A 133 6.37 -2.51 -4.30
CA THR A 133 6.51 -3.53 -3.25
C THR A 133 7.86 -3.39 -2.55
N ASP A 134 8.04 -4.07 -1.42
CA ASP A 134 9.28 -4.05 -0.65
C ASP A 134 10.12 -5.30 -0.98
N PRO A 135 11.25 -5.17 -1.70
CA PRO A 135 12.06 -6.33 -2.13
C PRO A 135 12.65 -7.18 -1.00
N MET A 136 12.54 -6.71 0.24
CA MET A 136 13.02 -7.39 1.45
C MET A 136 11.90 -8.11 2.20
N LYS A 137 10.67 -8.08 1.69
CA LYS A 137 9.47 -8.51 2.40
C LYS A 137 8.53 -9.27 1.46
N PRO A 138 8.42 -10.60 1.60
CA PRO A 138 7.69 -11.43 0.63
C PRO A 138 6.19 -11.18 0.49
N ASP A 139 5.62 -10.34 1.34
CA ASP A 139 4.19 -10.02 1.48
C ASP A 139 4.11 -8.56 1.97
N THR A 140 4.01 -7.64 1.02
CA THR A 140 4.14 -6.19 1.23
C THR A 140 3.00 -5.65 2.10
N ASP A 141 1.78 -6.15 1.94
CA ASP A 141 0.59 -5.65 2.65
C ASP A 141 0.14 -6.50 3.85
N GLU A 142 0.80 -7.62 4.11
CA GLU A 142 0.61 -8.54 5.24
C GLU A 142 -0.72 -9.27 5.27
N ASP A 143 -1.30 -9.54 4.10
CA ASP A 143 -2.59 -10.20 3.98
C ASP A 143 -2.51 -11.74 4.01
N GLY A 144 -1.29 -12.26 3.93
CA GLY A 144 -0.97 -13.68 3.90
C GLY A 144 -0.88 -14.30 2.51
N LEU A 145 -0.80 -13.49 1.46
CA LEU A 145 -0.46 -13.82 0.08
C LEU A 145 0.85 -13.12 -0.29
N GLU A 146 1.77 -13.85 -0.92
CA GLU A 146 3.08 -13.28 -1.29
C GLU A 146 2.96 -12.44 -2.57
N ASP A 147 3.71 -11.34 -2.71
CA ASP A 147 3.56 -10.38 -3.82
C ASP A 147 3.77 -11.06 -5.17
N GLY A 148 4.72 -11.99 -5.25
CA GLY A 148 4.98 -12.83 -6.42
C GLY A 148 3.87 -13.80 -6.76
N LYS A 149 3.01 -14.19 -5.81
CA LYS A 149 1.77 -14.94 -6.09
C LYS A 149 0.66 -13.99 -6.51
N GLU A 150 0.55 -12.85 -5.88
CA GLU A 150 -0.44 -11.81 -6.19
C GLU A 150 -0.31 -11.33 -7.63
N LYS A 151 0.92 -11.01 -8.06
CA LYS A 151 1.23 -10.63 -9.45
C LYS A 151 0.75 -11.68 -10.46
N LYS A 152 0.83 -12.97 -10.10
CA LYS A 152 0.38 -14.09 -10.95
C LYS A 152 -1.14 -14.24 -10.97
N LEU A 153 -1.81 -13.93 -9.87
CA LEU A 153 -3.27 -13.94 -9.74
C LEU A 153 -3.93 -12.68 -10.31
N GLY A 154 -3.17 -11.59 -10.40
CA GLY A 154 -3.65 -10.28 -10.84
C GLY A 154 -4.22 -9.41 -9.72
N THR A 155 -3.99 -9.79 -8.46
CA THR A 155 -4.29 -8.95 -7.30
C THR A 155 -3.27 -7.81 -7.15
N ASP A 156 -3.55 -6.85 -6.28
CA ASP A 156 -2.69 -5.70 -6.02
C ASP A 156 -1.85 -5.94 -4.74
N PRO A 157 -0.53 -6.18 -4.86
CA PRO A 157 0.32 -6.52 -3.71
C PRO A 157 0.51 -5.43 -2.65
N THR A 158 -0.11 -4.27 -2.86
CA THR A 158 -0.11 -3.15 -1.92
C THR A 158 -1.47 -3.00 -1.22
N LYS A 159 -2.42 -3.90 -1.49
CA LYS A 159 -3.77 -3.89 -0.95
C LYS A 159 -4.21 -5.27 -0.50
N ALA A 160 -4.26 -5.39 0.82
CA ALA A 160 -4.69 -6.60 1.51
C ALA A 160 -6.15 -7.05 1.26
N ASP A 161 -6.88 -6.44 0.33
CA ASP A 161 -8.26 -6.75 -0.09
C ASP A 161 -8.44 -6.03 -1.45
N THR A 162 -8.13 -6.72 -2.55
CA THR A 162 -8.03 -6.12 -3.88
C THR A 162 -9.38 -5.63 -4.38
N ASP A 163 -10.45 -6.38 -4.16
CA ASP A 163 -11.77 -6.06 -4.67
C ASP A 163 -12.64 -5.25 -3.69
N GLY A 164 -12.24 -5.16 -2.43
CA GLY A 164 -12.83 -4.36 -1.37
C GLY A 164 -14.14 -4.93 -0.82
N ASP A 165 -14.24 -6.25 -0.66
CA ASP A 165 -15.43 -6.95 -0.13
C ASP A 165 -15.37 -7.24 1.37
N GLY A 166 -14.19 -7.09 1.98
CA GLY A 166 -13.92 -7.31 3.40
C GLY A 166 -13.21 -8.63 3.74
N LEU A 167 -12.84 -9.44 2.76
CA LEU A 167 -11.85 -10.51 2.90
C LEU A 167 -10.51 -10.08 2.31
N SER A 168 -9.43 -10.61 2.88
CA SER A 168 -8.12 -10.42 2.27
C SER A 168 -7.88 -11.44 1.17
N ASP A 169 -7.10 -11.06 0.15
CA ASP A 169 -6.77 -11.92 -0.99
C ASP A 169 -6.11 -13.23 -0.50
N GLY A 170 -5.23 -13.13 0.50
CA GLY A 170 -4.63 -14.27 1.18
C GLY A 170 -5.61 -15.13 1.99
N THR A 171 -6.74 -14.59 2.44
CA THR A 171 -7.83 -15.35 3.07
C THR A 171 -8.71 -16.01 2.02
N GLU A 172 -9.03 -15.28 0.96
CA GLU A 172 -9.83 -15.75 -0.16
C GLU A 172 -9.20 -16.94 -0.86
N GLN A 173 -7.89 -16.90 -1.10
CA GLN A 173 -7.15 -18.04 -1.65
C GLN A 173 -7.29 -19.30 -0.77
N LYS A 174 -7.35 -19.15 0.57
CA LYS A 174 -7.53 -20.27 1.50
C LYS A 174 -8.98 -20.79 1.50
N LEU A 175 -9.96 -19.92 1.29
CA LEU A 175 -11.38 -20.26 1.21
C LEU A 175 -11.79 -20.77 -0.18
N GLY A 176 -10.97 -20.53 -1.20
CA GLY A 176 -11.24 -20.86 -2.59
C GLY A 176 -12.16 -19.87 -3.31
N THR A 177 -12.30 -18.64 -2.79
CA THR A 177 -12.99 -17.54 -3.45
C THR A 177 -12.06 -16.83 -4.45
N ASP A 178 -12.62 -15.95 -5.28
CA ASP A 178 -11.90 -15.21 -6.32
C ASP A 178 -11.59 -13.78 -5.82
N PRO A 179 -10.32 -13.45 -5.52
CA PRO A 179 -9.94 -12.17 -4.91
C PRO A 179 -10.09 -10.95 -5.83
N LEU A 180 -10.53 -11.17 -7.07
CA LEU A 180 -10.88 -10.11 -8.01
C LEU A 180 -12.40 -9.88 -8.10
N LYS A 181 -13.19 -10.64 -7.34
CA LYS A 181 -14.65 -10.60 -7.38
C LYS A 181 -15.26 -10.64 -5.99
N ARG A 182 -15.88 -9.51 -5.64
CA ARG A 182 -16.61 -9.34 -4.38
C ARG A 182 -17.66 -10.40 -4.06
N ASP A 183 -18.11 -11.17 -5.06
CA ASP A 183 -19.16 -12.19 -4.95
C ASP A 183 -18.77 -13.31 -5.92
N THR A 184 -18.08 -14.33 -5.39
CA THR A 184 -17.48 -15.40 -6.19
C THR A 184 -18.54 -16.24 -6.90
N ASP A 185 -19.62 -16.58 -6.20
CA ASP A 185 -20.63 -17.49 -6.72
C ASP A 185 -21.79 -16.78 -7.44
N GLY A 186 -21.87 -15.46 -7.32
CA GLY A 186 -22.83 -14.60 -7.99
C GLY A 186 -24.25 -14.81 -7.48
N ASP A 187 -24.45 -14.97 -6.17
CA ASP A 187 -25.76 -15.06 -5.52
C ASP A 187 -26.27 -13.72 -4.96
N GLY A 188 -25.41 -12.70 -4.95
CA GLY A 188 -25.70 -11.33 -4.52
C GLY A 188 -25.26 -11.00 -3.10
N LEU A 189 -24.65 -11.93 -2.37
CA LEU A 189 -23.91 -11.66 -1.14
C LEU A 189 -22.42 -11.53 -1.46
N SER A 190 -21.70 -10.68 -0.71
CA SER A 190 -20.24 -10.63 -0.89
C SER A 190 -19.56 -11.73 -0.10
N ASP A 191 -18.42 -12.22 -0.59
CA ASP A 191 -17.69 -13.32 0.04
C ASP A 191 -17.33 -12.97 1.50
N GLY A 192 -16.91 -11.73 1.76
CA GLY A 192 -16.66 -11.25 3.12
C GLY A 192 -17.89 -11.09 3.99
N PHE A 193 -19.05 -10.77 3.42
CA PHE A 193 -20.30 -10.84 4.17
C PHE A 193 -20.58 -12.30 4.56
N GLU A 194 -20.50 -13.21 3.61
CA GLU A 194 -20.79 -14.62 3.83
C GLU A 194 -19.88 -15.25 4.87
N HIS A 195 -18.57 -14.98 4.80
CA HIS A 195 -17.60 -15.42 5.78
C HIS A 195 -17.94 -14.92 7.19
N SER A 196 -18.32 -13.64 7.32
CA SER A 196 -18.66 -13.05 8.62
C SER A 196 -19.96 -13.60 9.24
N PHE A 197 -20.91 -14.04 8.41
CA PHE A 197 -22.20 -14.59 8.84
C PHE A 197 -22.25 -16.13 8.81
N GLY A 198 -21.17 -16.80 8.39
CA GLY A 198 -21.04 -18.25 8.34
C GLY A 198 -21.87 -18.92 7.25
N THR A 199 -22.15 -18.22 6.14
CA THR A 199 -22.64 -18.85 4.90
C THR A 199 -21.46 -19.30 4.04
N ASN A 200 -21.74 -19.97 2.91
CA ASN A 200 -20.71 -20.56 2.07
C ASN A 200 -20.51 -19.69 0.81
N PRO A 201 -19.37 -18.98 0.67
CA PRO A 201 -19.11 -18.06 -0.44
C PRO A 201 -18.88 -18.74 -1.81
N ASN A 202 -18.85 -20.08 -1.82
CA ASN A 202 -18.69 -20.88 -3.03
C ASN A 202 -19.99 -21.61 -3.43
N SER A 203 -21.13 -21.18 -2.92
CA SER A 203 -22.39 -21.90 -3.07
C SER A 203 -23.58 -20.95 -3.19
N ARG A 204 -24.09 -20.84 -4.42
CA ARG A 204 -25.30 -20.08 -4.80
C ARG A 204 -26.58 -20.45 -4.03
N VAL A 205 -26.52 -21.50 -3.22
CA VAL A 205 -27.56 -21.89 -2.29
C VAL A 205 -27.28 -21.21 -0.96
N LEU A 206 -28.09 -20.19 -0.65
CA LEU A 206 -28.22 -19.61 0.68
C LEU A 206 -28.36 -20.70 1.75
N THR A 207 -27.25 -21.05 2.37
CA THR A 207 -27.20 -22.21 3.26
C THR A 207 -27.77 -21.80 4.62
N GLY A 208 -29.01 -22.24 4.88
CA GLY A 208 -29.63 -22.36 6.20
C GLY A 208 -29.95 -21.05 6.92
N GLY A 209 -28.94 -20.27 7.33
CA GLY A 209 -29.10 -19.13 8.23
C GLY A 209 -29.94 -18.01 7.63
N LEU A 210 -29.53 -17.50 6.46
CA LEU A 210 -30.25 -16.41 5.81
C LEU A 210 -31.57 -16.88 5.18
N TYR A 211 -31.64 -18.11 4.68
CA TYR A 211 -32.91 -18.72 4.24
C TYR A 211 -33.92 -18.76 5.39
N LEU A 212 -33.52 -19.15 6.61
CA LEU A 212 -34.40 -19.14 7.77
C LEU A 212 -34.78 -17.72 8.21
N VAL A 213 -33.88 -16.74 8.09
CA VAL A 213 -34.22 -15.33 8.35
C VAL A 213 -35.23 -14.83 7.33
N PHE A 214 -34.98 -14.98 6.03
CA PHE A 214 -35.92 -14.61 4.97
C PHE A 214 -37.24 -15.37 5.08
N LEU A 215 -37.21 -16.66 5.41
CA LEU A 215 -38.41 -17.46 5.67
C LEU A 215 -39.15 -16.96 6.90
N SER A 216 -38.46 -16.60 7.99
CA SER A 216 -39.09 -16.05 9.19
C SER A 216 -39.69 -14.66 8.94
N LEU A 217 -39.04 -13.85 8.11
CA LEU A 217 -39.50 -12.52 7.71
C LEU A 217 -40.68 -12.65 6.75
N LEU A 218 -40.65 -13.58 5.79
CA LEU A 218 -41.76 -13.92 4.91
C LEU A 218 -42.95 -14.51 5.67
N VAL A 219 -42.72 -15.42 6.61
CA VAL A 219 -43.76 -15.98 7.48
C VAL A 219 -44.34 -14.88 8.38
N GLY A 220 -43.50 -14.03 8.95
CA GLY A 220 -43.93 -12.86 9.73
C GLY A 220 -44.76 -11.88 8.91
N MET A 221 -44.32 -11.58 7.68
CA MET A 221 -45.04 -10.74 6.72
C MET A 221 -46.38 -11.38 6.33
N ALA A 222 -46.40 -12.69 6.05
CA ALA A 222 -47.61 -13.44 5.72
C ALA A 222 -48.60 -13.48 6.88
N LEU A 223 -48.12 -13.66 8.12
CA LEU A 223 -48.95 -13.58 9.33
C LEU A 223 -49.47 -12.15 9.54
N LEU A 224 -48.67 -11.13 9.27
CA LEU A 224 -49.10 -9.73 9.32
C LEU A 224 -50.19 -9.44 8.28
N VAL A 225 -50.04 -9.97 7.06
CA VAL A 225 -51.07 -9.88 6.00
C VAL A 225 -52.34 -10.65 6.40
N GLN A 226 -52.23 -11.86 6.95
CA GLN A 226 -53.39 -12.61 7.42
C GLN A 226 -54.13 -11.91 8.56
N ARG A 227 -53.40 -11.23 9.46
CA ARG A 227 -53.97 -10.59 10.64
C ARG A 227 -54.52 -9.19 10.36
N ASN A 228 -53.82 -8.39 9.56
CA ASN A 228 -54.10 -6.96 9.37
C ASN A 228 -54.49 -6.60 7.92
N GLY A 229 -54.63 -7.59 7.02
CA GLY A 229 -54.92 -7.36 5.60
C GLY A 229 -53.74 -6.74 4.84
N THR A 230 -53.98 -6.27 3.62
CA THR A 230 -52.97 -5.66 2.73
C THR A 230 -52.92 -4.13 2.81
N GLU A 231 -53.78 -3.50 3.61
CA GLU A 231 -53.98 -2.05 3.60
C GLU A 231 -52.77 -1.23 4.09
N TRP A 232 -51.81 -1.87 4.78
CA TRP A 232 -50.56 -1.25 5.22
C TRP A 232 -49.46 -1.27 4.15
N LEU A 233 -49.59 -2.09 3.11
CA LEU A 233 -48.58 -2.24 2.04
C LEU A 233 -48.31 -0.96 1.24
N PRO A 234 -49.31 -0.14 0.85
CA PRO A 234 -49.08 1.11 0.13
C PRO A 234 -48.24 2.10 0.94
N THR A 235 -48.48 2.15 2.25
CA THR A 235 -47.77 3.03 3.19
C THR A 235 -46.31 2.59 3.40
N LEU A 236 -46.01 1.30 3.31
CA LEU A 236 -44.65 0.77 3.48
C LEU A 236 -43.81 0.81 2.19
N LEU A 237 -44.44 0.63 1.02
CA LEU A 237 -43.77 0.61 -0.28
C LEU A 237 -43.70 1.99 -0.97
N GLY A 238 -44.08 3.06 -0.27
CA GLY A 238 -44.04 4.42 -0.83
C GLY A 238 -45.02 4.64 -1.98
N GLY A 239 -46.13 3.89 -2.00
CA GLY A 239 -47.18 4.03 -3.01
C GLY A 239 -48.03 5.26 -2.73
N GLU A 240 -47.68 6.37 -3.37
CA GLU A 240 -48.46 7.61 -3.36
C GLU A 240 -49.75 7.40 -4.17
N SER A 241 -50.88 7.14 -3.50
CA SER A 241 -52.19 7.20 -4.16
C SER A 241 -52.76 8.61 -4.02
N SER A 242 -52.53 9.44 -5.03
CA SER A 242 -53.19 10.73 -5.20
C SER A 242 -54.70 10.52 -5.41
N ARG A 243 -55.53 10.92 -4.45
CA ARG A 243 -56.91 11.33 -4.72
C ARG A 243 -57.30 12.47 -3.77
N ASP A 244 -57.54 13.62 -4.40
CA ASP A 244 -58.10 14.83 -3.80
C ASP A 244 -59.47 14.56 -3.16
N GLY A 245 -59.66 15.05 -1.94
CA GLY A 245 -60.95 15.05 -1.23
C GLY A 245 -60.85 15.86 0.05
N GLU A 246 -61.63 16.95 0.12
CA GLU A 246 -61.68 17.98 1.17
C GLU A 246 -61.72 17.45 2.62
N PRO A 247 -61.18 18.19 3.61
CA PRO A 247 -61.18 17.77 5.01
C PRO A 247 -62.49 18.16 5.70
N LYS A 248 -63.14 17.22 6.38
CA LYS A 248 -64.22 17.49 7.34
C LYS A 248 -64.39 16.33 8.34
N PRO A 249 -64.83 16.62 9.57
CA PRO A 249 -64.07 17.21 10.66
C PRO A 249 -63.77 16.15 11.74
N GLU A 250 -62.64 16.26 12.42
CA GLU A 250 -62.34 15.44 13.59
C GLU A 250 -63.28 15.77 14.76
N PRO A 251 -63.86 14.76 15.45
CA PRO A 251 -64.44 14.99 16.76
C PRO A 251 -63.32 15.09 17.80
N HIS A 252 -63.18 16.33 18.24
CA HIS A 252 -62.40 16.88 19.34
C HIS A 252 -62.21 15.97 20.57
N LEU A 253 -60.98 15.94 21.09
CA LEU A 253 -60.70 16.14 22.53
C LEU A 253 -59.23 16.56 22.82
N GLN A 254 -59.06 17.89 22.87
CA GLN A 254 -58.31 18.70 23.86
C GLN A 254 -56.75 18.69 23.95
N ASP A 255 -56.19 19.79 23.43
CA ASP A 255 -55.05 20.61 23.87
C ASP A 255 -53.70 19.99 24.26
N GLY A 256 -52.71 20.15 23.36
CA GLY A 256 -51.29 20.20 23.71
C GLY A 256 -50.31 20.04 22.54
N LYS A 257 -50.12 21.10 21.72
CA LYS A 257 -49.07 21.31 20.69
C LYS A 257 -48.42 20.05 20.08
N VAL A 258 -48.77 19.73 18.82
CA VAL A 258 -47.98 18.83 17.97
C VAL A 258 -46.53 19.38 17.89
N THR A 259 -45.61 18.74 18.60
CA THR A 259 -44.17 19.06 18.52
C THR A 259 -43.54 18.15 17.49
N THR A 260 -42.94 18.71 16.45
CA THR A 260 -42.17 17.92 15.48
C THR A 260 -40.94 17.31 16.16
N ASP A 261 -40.35 16.26 15.56
CA ASP A 261 -39.11 15.68 16.07
C ASP A 261 -37.98 16.74 16.16
N ALA A 262 -37.96 17.72 15.26
CA ALA A 262 -37.04 18.87 15.32
C ALA A 262 -37.36 19.79 16.51
N ASP A 263 -38.63 20.07 16.80
CA ASP A 263 -39.03 20.89 17.95
C ASP A 263 -38.65 20.23 19.28
N ARG A 264 -38.72 18.89 19.35
CA ARG A 264 -38.28 18.12 20.52
C ARG A 264 -36.78 18.29 20.75
N VAL A 265 -35.97 18.22 19.69
CA VAL A 265 -34.51 18.46 19.79
C VAL A 265 -34.22 19.91 20.17
N LEU A 266 -34.89 20.89 19.56
CA LEU A 266 -34.73 22.31 19.90
C LEU A 266 -35.17 22.64 21.33
N LYS A 267 -36.18 21.93 21.85
CA LYS A 267 -36.61 22.04 23.25
C LYS A 267 -35.53 21.48 24.19
N LEU A 268 -35.03 20.27 23.91
CA LEU A 268 -33.94 19.67 24.70
C LEU A 268 -32.68 20.54 24.71
N LEU A 269 -32.31 21.13 23.57
CA LEU A 269 -31.18 22.06 23.50
C LEU A 269 -31.43 23.32 24.34
N ARG A 270 -32.62 23.93 24.26
CA ARG A 270 -32.98 25.11 25.06
C ARG A 270 -32.98 24.83 26.56
N GLU A 271 -33.48 23.67 26.97
CA GLU A 271 -33.50 23.24 28.38
C GLU A 271 -32.11 22.92 28.94
N ASN A 272 -31.13 22.61 28.09
CA ASN A 272 -29.75 22.29 28.50
C ASN A 272 -28.74 23.40 28.15
N GLY A 273 -29.20 24.66 28.13
CA GLY A 273 -28.30 25.82 27.94
C GLY A 273 -27.73 25.95 26.52
N GLY A 274 -28.48 25.48 25.52
CA GLY A 274 -28.15 25.62 24.10
C GLY A 274 -27.17 24.60 23.54
N ARG A 275 -26.66 23.68 24.37
CA ARG A 275 -25.67 22.67 23.96
C ARG A 275 -25.95 21.33 24.62
N LEU A 276 -25.92 20.24 23.85
CA LEU A 276 -26.13 18.90 24.38
C LEU A 276 -25.31 17.87 23.59
N PRO A 277 -24.66 16.89 24.23
CA PRO A 277 -24.04 15.78 23.52
C PRO A 277 -25.08 15.01 22.70
N GLN A 278 -24.70 14.61 21.48
CA GLN A 278 -25.57 13.82 20.60
C GLN A 278 -26.01 12.50 21.27
N GLY A 279 -25.14 11.88 22.07
CA GLY A 279 -25.45 10.69 22.86
C GLY A 279 -26.57 10.92 23.87
N GLU A 280 -26.68 12.11 24.45
CA GLU A 280 -27.70 12.39 25.44
C GLU A 280 -29.06 12.73 24.80
N ILE A 281 -29.07 13.21 23.56
CA ILE A 281 -30.29 13.29 22.75
C ILE A 281 -30.84 11.88 22.51
N ILE A 282 -29.98 10.91 22.22
CA ILE A 282 -30.36 9.49 22.04
C ILE A 282 -31.00 8.95 23.33
N GLU A 283 -30.34 9.13 24.47
CA GLU A 283 -30.84 8.65 25.76
C GLU A 283 -32.18 9.26 26.16
N ARG A 284 -32.34 10.59 26.00
CA ARG A 284 -33.57 11.29 26.42
C ARG A 284 -34.75 11.09 25.48
N THR A 285 -34.49 10.81 24.20
CA THR A 285 -35.55 10.60 23.20
C THR A 285 -35.86 9.13 22.94
N GLY A 286 -34.96 8.22 23.30
CA GLY A 286 -35.04 6.80 22.97
C GLY A 286 -34.87 6.50 21.48
N TRP A 287 -34.38 7.46 20.68
CA TRP A 287 -34.22 7.30 19.24
C TRP A 287 -32.93 6.60 18.86
N SER A 288 -32.93 5.84 17.75
CA SER A 288 -31.71 5.21 17.25
C SER A 288 -30.64 6.24 16.85
N LYS A 289 -29.36 5.86 16.99
CA LYS A 289 -28.21 6.71 16.57
C LYS A 289 -28.36 7.21 15.14
N SER A 290 -28.81 6.36 14.23
CA SER A 290 -29.03 6.70 12.81
C SER A 290 -30.18 7.69 12.62
N LYS A 291 -31.28 7.58 13.38
CA LYS A 291 -32.41 8.54 13.33
C LYS A 291 -31.96 9.93 13.80
N VAL A 292 -31.26 9.99 14.94
CA VAL A 292 -30.73 11.24 15.49
C VAL A 292 -29.71 11.87 14.53
N SER A 293 -28.80 11.07 13.96
CA SER A 293 -27.81 11.58 13.00
C SER A 293 -28.44 12.19 11.75
N ARG A 294 -29.44 11.52 11.14
CA ARG A 294 -30.17 12.04 9.97
C ARG A 294 -30.96 13.30 10.30
N LEU A 295 -31.64 13.32 11.46
CA LEU A 295 -32.41 14.48 11.90
C LEU A 295 -31.50 15.69 12.13
N LEU A 296 -30.39 15.52 12.85
CA LEU A 296 -29.43 16.60 13.12
C LEU A 296 -28.79 17.14 11.84
N SER A 297 -28.52 16.28 10.85
CA SER A 297 -28.00 16.72 9.55
C SER A 297 -29.02 17.59 8.81
N LYS A 298 -30.30 17.20 8.78
CA LYS A 298 -31.38 18.05 8.22
C LYS A 298 -31.56 19.36 8.98
N MET A 299 -31.35 19.37 10.30
CA MET A 299 -31.44 20.58 11.13
C MET A 299 -30.24 21.51 10.93
N GLU A 300 -29.06 20.96 10.66
CA GLU A 300 -27.85 21.70 10.31
C GLU A 300 -27.98 22.37 8.93
N ASP A 301 -28.49 21.66 7.92
CA ASP A 301 -28.80 22.24 6.60
C ASP A 301 -29.75 23.44 6.70
N ARG A 302 -30.67 23.38 7.66
CA ARG A 302 -31.66 24.44 7.94
C ARG A 302 -31.13 25.53 8.88
N LYS A 303 -29.84 25.50 9.24
CA LYS A 303 -29.19 26.43 10.18
C LYS A 303 -29.95 26.55 11.52
N GLN A 304 -30.45 25.42 12.03
CA GLN A 304 -31.13 25.35 13.33
C GLN A 304 -30.20 24.86 14.44
N VAL A 305 -29.22 24.01 14.09
CA VAL A 305 -28.20 23.48 15.00
C VAL A 305 -26.85 23.43 14.29
N SER A 306 -25.77 23.36 15.07
CA SER A 306 -24.39 23.21 14.63
C SER A 306 -23.77 22.01 15.36
N LYS A 307 -23.06 21.13 14.66
CA LYS A 307 -22.37 19.98 15.27
C LYS A 307 -20.89 20.30 15.41
N ILE A 308 -20.36 20.20 16.62
CA ILE A 308 -18.92 20.31 16.89
C ILE A 308 -18.39 19.03 17.53
N ASN A 309 -17.16 18.66 17.18
CA ASN A 309 -16.47 17.52 17.78
C ASN A 309 -15.53 18.04 18.87
N ILE A 310 -15.75 17.62 20.12
CA ILE A 310 -14.83 17.89 21.23
C ILE A 310 -14.33 16.54 21.76
N GLY A 311 -13.10 16.19 21.41
CA GLY A 311 -12.51 14.89 21.72
C GLY A 311 -13.28 13.74 21.05
N ARG A 312 -13.73 12.75 21.85
CA ARG A 312 -14.53 11.60 21.38
C ARG A 312 -16.05 11.83 21.43
N LYS A 313 -16.50 13.06 21.67
CA LYS A 313 -17.93 13.39 21.82
C LYS A 313 -18.38 14.40 20.77
N ASN A 314 -19.49 14.09 20.11
CA ASN A 314 -20.19 15.02 19.21
C ASN A 314 -21.16 15.86 20.05
N ILE A 315 -20.98 17.17 20.03
CA ILE A 315 -21.83 18.12 20.76
C ILE A 315 -22.69 18.87 19.74
N VAL A 316 -23.98 18.90 20.00
CA VAL A 316 -24.97 19.64 19.21
C VAL A 316 -25.23 20.97 19.91
N ILE A 317 -25.11 22.07 19.17
CA ILE A 317 -25.29 23.43 19.66
C ILE A 317 -26.44 24.08 18.89
N LEU A 318 -27.25 24.88 19.56
CA LEU A 318 -28.27 25.72 18.92
C LEU A 318 -27.58 26.77 18.02
N TYR A 319 -28.06 26.92 16.78
CA TYR A 319 -27.47 27.87 15.84
C TYR A 319 -27.48 29.30 16.41
N GLY A 320 -26.33 29.99 16.33
CA GLY A 320 -26.12 31.32 16.92
C GLY A 320 -25.54 31.36 18.33
N GLN A 321 -25.39 30.21 19.01
CA GLN A 321 -24.73 30.09 20.33
C GLN A 321 -23.36 29.40 20.26
N GLU A 322 -22.71 29.48 19.10
CA GLU A 322 -21.37 28.93 18.89
C GLU A 322 -20.32 29.70 19.72
N PRO A 323 -19.28 29.02 20.25
CA PRO A 323 -18.19 29.71 20.95
C PRO A 323 -17.41 30.59 19.96
N GLY A 324 -17.74 31.88 19.92
CA GLY A 324 -17.09 32.88 19.06
C GLY A 324 -18.02 33.97 18.50
N ASN A 325 -19.34 33.85 18.63
CA ASN A 325 -20.28 34.85 18.10
C ASN A 325 -20.75 35.83 19.19
N THR A 326 -19.96 36.87 19.45
CA THR A 326 -20.38 38.01 20.29
C THR A 326 -21.31 38.91 19.50
N ASN A 327 -22.62 38.68 19.57
CA ASN A 327 -23.64 39.69 19.29
C ASN A 327 -25.01 39.26 19.84
N ASN A 328 -25.28 39.58 21.11
CA ASN A 328 -26.58 40.16 21.47
C ASN A 328 -26.46 40.98 22.78
N THR A 329 -26.37 42.29 22.59
CA THR A 329 -27.22 43.32 23.20
C THR A 329 -27.46 43.29 24.71
N SER A 330 -26.81 44.27 25.34
CA SER A 330 -27.23 45.06 26.49
C SER A 330 -28.72 45.07 26.84
N GLU A 331 -29.04 44.64 28.06
CA GLU A 331 -30.01 45.32 28.93
C GLU A 331 -29.44 45.39 30.36
N LYS A 332 -29.18 46.62 30.81
CA LYS A 332 -28.91 46.96 32.22
C LYS A 332 -30.25 47.13 32.95
N PRO A 333 -30.41 46.61 34.18
CA PRO A 333 -31.29 47.24 35.15
C PRO A 333 -30.57 48.42 35.81
N GLN A 334 -31.28 49.54 35.98
CA GLN A 334 -30.96 50.56 36.98
C GLN A 334 -31.20 50.02 38.38
#